data_AF-A0A937VK45-F1
#
_entry.id   AF-A0A937VK45-F1
#
_cell.length_a   1.000
_cell.length_b   1.000
_cell.length_c   1.000
_cell.angle_alpha   90.00
_cell.angle_beta   90.00
_cell.angle_gamma   90.00
#
_symmetry.space_group_name_H-M   'P 1'
#
loop_
_entity.id
_entity.type
_entity.pdbx_description
1 polymer ?
#
loop_
_entity_poly.entity_id
_entity_poly.type
_entity_poly.pdbx_seq_one_letter_code
_entity_poly.pdbx_strand_id
1 'polypeptide(L)'
;MATDTRTEPAVDARGLGKTYGSGDVAVHALHDADLSIERGSFVVFLGPSGSGKTTLLNMVGGIERPTAGRLNVAGDELTAMNATRLTRFRRTGVGFVFQF
;
A
#
# COMPACT_ATOMS: atom_id res chain seq x y z
N MET A 1 -16.59 0.22 23.08
CA MET A 1 -15.31 0.96 23.14
C MET A 1 -15.09 1.53 21.75
N ALA A 2 -15.41 2.81 21.54
CA ALA A 2 -15.29 3.45 20.23
C ALA A 2 -13.82 3.84 20.03
N THR A 3 -13.15 3.21 19.07
CA THR A 3 -11.79 3.60 18.68
C THR A 3 -11.86 5.00 18.09
N ASP A 4 -11.14 5.94 18.67
CA ASP A 4 -11.03 7.30 18.16
C ASP A 4 -10.31 7.26 16.81
N THR A 5 -11.07 7.37 15.72
CA THR A 5 -10.56 7.32 14.34
C THR A 5 -9.60 8.46 14.00
N ARG A 6 -9.37 9.42 14.91
CA ARG A 6 -8.39 10.51 14.77
C ARG A 6 -6.95 10.10 15.03
N THR A 7 -6.70 8.98 15.71
CA THR A 7 -5.33 8.50 16.01
C THR A 7 -4.82 7.43 15.05
N GLU A 8 -5.69 6.82 14.24
CA GLU A 8 -5.24 5.80 13.29
C GLU A 8 -4.58 6.44 12.06
N PRO A 9 -3.37 5.97 11.68
CA PRO A 9 -2.68 6.48 10.49
C PRO A 9 -3.50 6.25 9.22
N ALA A 10 -3.31 7.13 8.23
CA ALA A 10 -3.89 6.96 6.90
C ALA A 10 -3.31 5.75 6.17
N VAL A 11 -2.04 5.45 6.39
CA VAL A 11 -1.37 4.25 5.86
C VAL A 11 -0.51 3.66 6.96
N ASP A 12 -0.64 2.36 7.20
CA ASP A 12 0.26 1.59 8.05
C ASP A 12 0.68 0.32 7.30
N ALA A 13 1.96 0.23 6.99
CA ALA A 13 2.58 -0.88 6.30
C ALA A 13 3.62 -1.51 7.24
N ARG A 14 3.55 -2.85 7.39
CA ARG A 14 4.43 -3.61 8.27
C ARG A 14 5.05 -4.78 7.53
N GLY A 15 6.38 -4.78 7.42
CA GLY A 15 7.17 -5.74 6.66
C GLY A 15 6.67 -5.91 5.23
N LEU A 16 6.24 -4.82 4.60
CA LEU A 16 5.54 -4.87 3.32
C LEU A 16 6.50 -5.27 2.21
N GLY A 17 6.12 -6.28 1.43
CA GLY A 17 6.95 -6.80 0.36
C GLY A 17 6.18 -7.06 -0.93
N LYS A 18 6.88 -6.86 -2.06
CA LYS A 18 6.37 -7.22 -3.38
C LYS A 18 7.43 -7.96 -4.18
N THR A 19 7.13 -9.20 -4.52
CA THR A 19 7.89 -10.02 -5.47
C THR A 19 7.06 -10.27 -6.72
N TYR A 20 7.67 -10.08 -7.89
CA TYR A 20 7.10 -10.43 -9.18
C TYR A 20 7.77 -11.68 -9.71
N GLY A 21 6.98 -12.56 -10.34
CA GLY A 21 7.47 -13.85 -10.82
C GLY A 21 7.73 -14.85 -9.69
N SER A 22 8.52 -15.88 -9.99
CA SER A 22 8.79 -17.02 -9.12
C SER A 22 10.10 -17.71 -9.53
N GLY A 23 10.70 -18.48 -8.62
CA GLY A 23 11.95 -19.19 -8.87
C GLY A 23 13.14 -18.23 -9.03
N ASP A 24 14.16 -18.66 -9.78
CA ASP A 24 15.45 -17.96 -9.89
C ASP A 24 15.37 -16.60 -10.60
N VAL A 25 14.26 -16.32 -11.27
CA VAL A 25 14.02 -15.06 -12.01
C VAL A 25 13.09 -14.10 -11.25
N ALA A 26 12.79 -14.39 -9.98
CA ALA A 26 11.94 -13.54 -9.16
C ALA A 26 12.57 -12.15 -8.95
N VAL A 27 11.77 -11.12 -9.18
CA VAL A 27 12.17 -9.73 -8.94
C VAL A 27 11.51 -9.23 -7.68
N HIS A 28 12.32 -8.91 -6.68
CA HIS A 28 11.84 -8.32 -5.45
C HIS A 28 11.83 -6.79 -5.57
N ALA A 29 10.65 -6.23 -5.85
CA ALA A 29 10.48 -4.80 -6.08
C ALA A 29 10.34 -3.97 -4.80
N LEU A 30 9.92 -4.60 -3.71
CA LEU A 30 9.88 -4.00 -2.37
C LEU A 30 10.22 -5.07 -1.33
N HIS A 31 11.06 -4.72 -0.37
CA HIS A 31 11.54 -5.62 0.67
C HIS A 31 11.31 -5.01 2.04
N ASP A 32 10.58 -5.73 2.90
CA ASP A 32 10.45 -5.50 4.34
C ASP A 32 10.26 -4.02 4.72
N ALA A 33 9.35 -3.35 4.03
CA ALA A 33 9.13 -1.92 4.22
C ALA A 33 8.14 -1.67 5.36
N ASP A 34 8.61 -0.93 6.37
CA ASP A 34 7.78 -0.34 7.41
C ASP A 34 7.49 1.14 7.10
N LEU A 35 6.22 1.52 7.09
CA LEU A 35 5.80 2.89 6.80
C LEU A 35 4.52 3.22 7.57
N SER A 36 4.51 4.37 8.25
CA SER A 36 3.30 4.94 8.84
C SER A 36 3.12 6.37 8.33
N ILE A 37 1.99 6.66 7.72
CA ILE A 37 1.61 8.00 7.25
C ILE A 37 0.39 8.45 8.04
N GLU A 38 0.48 9.58 8.71
CA GLU A 38 -0.63 10.15 9.47
C GLU A 38 -1.75 10.68 8.56
N ARG A 39 -2.96 10.78 9.10
CA ARG A 39 -4.08 11.40 8.37
C ARG A 39 -3.82 12.89 8.16
N GLY A 40 -4.13 13.38 6.96
CA GLY A 40 -3.93 14.79 6.59
C GLY A 40 -2.49 15.15 6.20
N SER A 41 -1.57 14.18 6.17
CA SER A 41 -0.20 14.42 5.71
C SER A 41 -0.12 14.65 4.19
N PHE A 42 0.78 15.53 3.79
CA PHE A 42 1.25 15.64 2.42
C PHE A 42 2.65 15.03 2.32
N VAL A 43 2.78 13.92 1.60
CA VAL A 43 4.00 13.10 1.58
C VAL A 43 4.55 13.03 0.16
N VAL A 44 5.88 13.16 0.04
CA VAL A 44 6.61 13.03 -1.22
C VAL A 44 7.55 11.83 -1.13
N PHE A 45 7.44 10.89 -2.08
CA PHE A 45 8.36 9.76 -2.20
C PHE A 45 9.47 10.10 -3.20
N LEU A 46 10.71 10.21 -2.71
CA LEU A 46 11.89 10.47 -3.53
C LEU A 46 12.76 9.21 -3.62
N GLY A 47 13.36 8.99 -4.79
CA GLY A 47 14.31 7.89 -5.00
C GLY A 47 14.57 7.60 -6.47
N PRO A 48 15.63 6.85 -6.81
CA PRO A 48 15.98 6.50 -8.20
C PRO A 48 14.85 5.78 -8.95
N SER A 49 14.90 5.80 -10.29
CA SER A 49 14.01 4.94 -11.08
C SER A 49 14.21 3.47 -10.68
N GLY A 50 13.11 2.70 -10.61
CA GLY A 50 13.16 1.29 -10.20
C GLY A 50 13.24 1.03 -8.70
N SER A 51 13.30 2.04 -7.84
CA SER A 51 13.41 1.86 -6.37
C SER A 51 12.13 1.35 -5.66
N GLY A 52 11.11 0.90 -6.41
CA GLY A 52 9.87 0.38 -5.83
C GLY A 52 8.81 1.42 -5.43
N LYS A 53 8.99 2.73 -5.68
CA LYS A 53 8.02 3.78 -5.32
C LYS A 53 6.64 3.56 -5.93
N THR A 54 6.58 3.33 -7.24
CA THR A 54 5.32 3.07 -7.94
C THR A 54 4.67 1.79 -7.45
N THR A 55 5.47 0.74 -7.19
CA THR A 55 5.00 -0.51 -6.59
C THR A 55 4.37 -0.28 -5.21
N LEU A 56 5.01 0.50 -4.34
CA LEU A 56 4.46 0.88 -3.04
C LEU A 56 3.14 1.65 -3.18
N LEU A 57 3.10 2.68 -4.05
CA LEU A 57 1.89 3.48 -4.29
C LEU A 57 0.74 2.63 -4.85
N ASN A 58 1.03 1.69 -5.77
CA ASN A 58 0.03 0.77 -6.31
C ASN A 58 -0.56 -0.15 -5.23
N MET A 59 0.26 -0.61 -4.28
CA MET A 59 -0.21 -1.41 -3.15
C MET A 59 -1.05 -0.58 -2.18
N VAL A 60 -0.59 0.62 -1.81
CA VAL A 60 -1.36 1.55 -0.95
C VAL A 60 -2.72 1.86 -1.55
N GLY A 61 -2.80 2.08 -2.86
CA GLY A 61 -4.10 2.30 -3.50
C GLY A 61 -4.87 1.04 -3.89
N GLY A 62 -4.44 -0.14 -3.47
CA GLY A 62 -5.15 -1.40 -3.68
C GLY A 62 -5.25 -1.85 -5.15
N ILE A 63 -4.38 -1.32 -6.03
CA ILE A 63 -4.24 -1.76 -7.43
C ILE A 63 -3.49 -3.08 -7.46
N GLU A 64 -2.42 -3.18 -6.66
CA GLU A 64 -1.60 -4.38 -6.53
C GLU A 64 -1.71 -4.99 -5.15
N ARG A 65 -1.57 -6.32 -5.08
CA ARG A 65 -1.50 -7.05 -3.81
C ARG A 65 -0.05 -7.20 -3.36
N PRO A 66 0.25 -6.96 -2.07
CA PRO A 66 1.52 -7.37 -1.47
C PRO A 66 1.70 -8.88 -1.57
N THR A 67 2.95 -9.33 -1.65
CA THR A 67 3.30 -10.76 -1.52
C THR A 67 3.72 -11.12 -0.09
N ALA A 68 4.03 -10.12 0.73
CA ALA A 68 4.41 -10.29 2.12
C ALA A 68 3.99 -9.06 2.94
N GLY A 69 3.93 -9.24 4.27
CA GLY A 69 3.60 -8.19 5.22
C GLY A 69 2.10 -7.90 5.33
N ARG A 70 1.80 -6.79 6.02
CA ARG A 70 0.43 -6.27 6.21
C ARG A 70 0.34 -4.82 5.76
N LEU A 71 -0.83 -4.46 5.25
CA LEU A 71 -1.11 -3.11 4.78
C LEU A 71 -2.52 -2.68 5.18
N ASN A 72 -2.57 -1.64 6.00
CA ASN A 72 -3.79 -0.95 6.39
C ASN A 72 -3.84 0.42 5.73
N VAL A 73 -4.97 0.77 5.12
CA VAL A 73 -5.17 2.07 4.49
C VAL A 73 -6.52 2.62 4.89
N ALA A 74 -6.54 3.84 5.41
CA ALA A 74 -7.72 4.52 5.93
C ALA A 74 -8.52 3.72 6.99
N GLY A 75 -7.88 2.79 7.70
CA GLY A 75 -8.50 1.91 8.71
C GLY A 75 -8.92 0.54 8.17
N ASP A 76 -8.76 0.28 6.87
CA ASP A 76 -9.08 -0.97 6.22
C ASP A 76 -7.82 -1.84 6.02
N GLU A 77 -7.85 -3.11 6.44
CA GLU A 77 -6.77 -4.08 6.16
C GLU A 77 -6.89 -4.63 4.73
N LEU A 78 -6.11 -4.07 3.79
CA LEU A 78 -6.14 -4.41 2.37
C LEU A 78 -5.62 -5.82 2.08
N THR A 79 -4.61 -6.28 2.82
CA THR A 79 -4.00 -7.60 2.63
C THR A 79 -4.99 -8.75 2.81
N ALA A 80 -5.97 -8.59 3.70
CA ALA A 80 -7.01 -9.58 3.95
C ALA A 80 -8.23 -9.46 3.00
N MET A 81 -8.27 -8.46 2.12
CA MET A 81 -9.41 -8.24 1.24
C MET A 81 -9.45 -9.19 0.05
N ASN A 82 -10.66 -9.62 -0.32
CA ASN A 82 -10.91 -10.24 -1.62
C ASN A 82 -11.04 -9.18 -2.73
N ALA A 83 -11.12 -9.62 -3.99
CA ALA A 83 -11.17 -8.72 -5.15
C ALA A 83 -12.35 -7.73 -5.09
N THR A 84 -13.53 -8.19 -4.66
CA THR A 84 -14.74 -7.35 -4.54
C THR A 84 -14.56 -6.23 -3.52
N ARG A 85 -13.95 -6.53 -2.36
CA ARG A 85 -13.66 -5.53 -1.33
C ARG A 85 -12.60 -4.52 -1.80
N LEU A 86 -11.55 -4.97 -2.49
CA LEU A 86 -10.56 -4.06 -3.10
C LEU A 86 -11.16 -3.15 -4.17
N THR A 87 -12.11 -3.64 -4.98
CA THR A 87 -12.84 -2.79 -5.94
C THR A 87 -13.67 -1.71 -5.23
N ARG A 88 -14.33 -2.06 -4.12
CA ARG A 88 -15.06 -1.08 -3.32
C ARG A 88 -14.12 -0.05 -2.70
N PHE A 89 -13.02 -0.50 -2.12
CA PHE A 89 -11.99 0.37 -1.54
C PHE A 89 -11.47 1.39 -2.56
N ARG A 90 -11.05 0.93 -3.75
CA ARG A 90 -10.58 1.81 -4.83
C ARG A 90 -11.61 2.86 -5.27
N ARG A 91 -12.90 2.55 -5.13
CA ARG A 91 -13.98 3.48 -5.50
C ARG A 91 -14.20 4.60 -4.50
N THR A 92 -13.91 4.38 -3.21
CA THR A 92 -14.30 5.32 -2.13
C THR A 92 -13.15 5.83 -1.28
N GLY A 93 -12.05 5.08 -1.20
CA GLY A 93 -10.92 5.37 -0.31
C GLY A 93 -9.71 5.97 -1.01
N VAL A 94 -9.64 5.92 -2.35
CA VAL A 94 -8.43 6.31 -3.10
C VAL A 94 -8.79 7.09 -4.35
N GLY A 95 -8.05 8.17 -4.60
CA GLY A 95 -7.99 8.85 -5.89
C GLY A 95 -6.59 8.71 -6.48
N PHE A 96 -6.49 8.40 -7.77
CA PHE A 96 -5.23 8.32 -8.49
C PHE A 96 -5.20 9.35 -9.60
N VAL A 97 -4.07 10.04 -9.73
CA VAL A 97 -3.76 10.90 -10.85
C VAL A 97 -2.44 10.42 -11.42
N PHE A 98 -2.45 10.04 -12.70
CA PHE A 98 -1.27 9.59 -13.41
C PHE A 98 -0.78 10.72 -14.32
N GLN A 99 0.53 10.88 -14.37
CA GLN A 99 1.20 11.71 -15.34
C GLN A 99 1.30 10.96 -16.68
N PHE A 100 0.16 10.69 -17.35
CA PHE A 100 0.02 9.97 -18.63
C PHE A 100 0.23 8.45 -18.60
#